data_AF-A0A147BWW4-F1
#
_entry.id   AF-A0A147BWW4-F1
#
_cell.length_a   1.000
_cell.length_b   1.000
_cell.length_c   1.000
_cell.angle_alpha   90.00
_cell.angle_beta   90.00
_cell.angle_gamma   90.00
#
_symmetry.space_group_name_H-M   'P 1'
#
loop_
_entity.id
_entity.type
_entity.pdbx_description
1 polymer ?
#
loop_
_entity_poly.entity_id
_entity_poly.type
_entity_poly.pdbx_seq_one_letter_code
_entity_poly.pdbx_strand_id
1 'polypeptide(L)'
;PNITIAYALDSNVHESDVTKWLQIVQEKAEAQLSATLSAQVRLENVRIWTPRSGLLDVLREVTRNGMLYPLQALDGMRIFFSMSYNPDIICLVTKASIGDGGRLSHVPGYGVYKTLCEKVVPLLLYYNKEDPEFMGTMLSGLIFQSINRNRARYVDDYEKLRSKRNRIWSYLRKCNKKYKSVSSPDH
;
A
#
# COMPACT_ATOMS: atom_id res chain seq x y z
N PRO A 1 -0.96 10.99 -12.84
CA PRO A 1 0.16 10.05 -12.64
C PRO A 1 -0.40 8.72 -12.17
N ASN A 2 0.22 7.62 -12.58
CA ASN A 2 -0.27 6.30 -12.26
C ASN A 2 0.63 5.67 -11.19
N ILE A 3 0.03 5.16 -10.12
CA ILE A 3 0.70 4.46 -9.03
C ILE A 3 0.15 3.04 -9.03
N THR A 4 1.03 2.07 -9.23
CA THR A 4 0.64 0.66 -9.21
C THR A 4 0.56 0.15 -7.78
N ILE A 5 -0.54 -0.52 -7.46
CA ILE A 5 -0.75 -1.16 -6.17
C ILE A 5 -1.15 -2.62 -6.40
N ALA A 6 -0.64 -3.48 -5.54
CA ALA A 6 -0.98 -4.90 -5.54
C ALA A 6 -1.40 -5.33 -4.13
N TYR A 7 -2.38 -6.21 -4.03
CA TYR A 7 -2.94 -6.66 -2.76
C TYR A 7 -2.62 -8.14 -2.50
N ALA A 8 -1.84 -8.37 -1.45
CA ALA A 8 -1.65 -9.69 -0.87
C ALA A 8 -2.76 -9.94 0.15
N LEU A 9 -3.47 -11.06 0.03
CA LEU A 9 -4.52 -11.46 0.95
C LEU A 9 -3.96 -12.43 1.98
N ASP A 10 -4.09 -12.10 3.26
CA ASP A 10 -3.78 -13.03 4.35
C ASP A 10 -4.71 -14.27 4.29
N SER A 11 -4.31 -15.39 4.91
CA SER A 11 -5.00 -16.68 4.78
C SER A 11 -6.46 -16.66 5.24
N ASN A 12 -6.83 -15.68 6.06
CA ASN A 12 -8.17 -15.55 6.63
C ASN A 12 -9.06 -14.55 5.84
N VAL A 13 -8.58 -14.04 4.71
CA VAL A 13 -9.28 -13.11 3.82
C VAL A 13 -9.59 -13.82 2.50
N HIS A 14 -10.88 -14.05 2.23
CA HIS A 14 -11.34 -14.70 1.00
C HIS A 14 -11.48 -13.70 -0.14
N GLU A 15 -10.97 -14.07 -1.32
CA GLU A 15 -10.92 -13.21 -2.50
C GLU A 15 -12.32 -12.73 -2.97
N SER A 16 -13.31 -13.61 -2.89
CA SER A 16 -14.71 -13.31 -3.27
C SER A 16 -15.31 -12.15 -2.49
N ASP A 17 -14.93 -12.02 -1.21
CA ASP A 17 -15.49 -11.02 -0.29
C ASP A 17 -14.70 -9.71 -0.35
N VAL A 18 -13.38 -9.82 -0.51
CA VAL A 18 -12.48 -8.66 -0.44
C VAL A 18 -12.43 -7.87 -1.74
N THR A 19 -12.72 -8.49 -2.89
CA THR A 19 -12.57 -7.81 -4.20
C THR A 19 -13.51 -6.61 -4.34
N LYS A 20 -14.79 -6.76 -4.00
CA LYS A 20 -15.76 -5.64 -4.03
C LYS A 20 -15.43 -4.57 -3.00
N TRP A 21 -14.97 -5.00 -1.82
CA TRP A 21 -14.54 -4.10 -0.77
C TRP A 21 -13.32 -3.28 -1.19
N LEU A 22 -12.31 -3.92 -1.80
CA LEU A 22 -11.10 -3.26 -2.31
C LEU A 22 -11.41 -2.24 -3.40
N GLN A 23 -12.43 -2.48 -4.22
CA GLN A 23 -12.87 -1.52 -5.22
C GLN A 23 -13.29 -0.20 -4.55
N ILE A 24 -14.17 -0.25 -3.54
CA ILE A 24 -14.63 0.94 -2.82
C ILE A 24 -13.47 1.63 -2.09
N VAL A 25 -12.63 0.84 -1.40
CA VAL A 25 -11.43 1.33 -0.70
C VAL A 25 -10.51 2.08 -1.66
N GLN A 26 -10.27 1.53 -2.85
CA GLN A 26 -9.35 2.11 -3.82
C GLN A 26 -9.92 3.34 -4.51
N GLU A 27 -11.21 3.34 -4.87
CA GLU A 27 -11.90 4.51 -5.42
C GLU A 27 -11.84 5.69 -4.43
N LYS A 28 -12.14 5.42 -3.15
CA LYS A 28 -12.05 6.42 -2.08
C LYS A 28 -10.62 6.90 -1.88
N ALA A 29 -9.65 5.98 -1.86
CA ALA A 29 -8.24 6.32 -1.68
C ALA A 29 -7.72 7.19 -2.84
N GLU A 30 -8.08 6.86 -4.08
CA GLU A 30 -7.70 7.61 -5.27
C GLU A 30 -8.26 9.04 -5.26
N ALA A 31 -9.55 9.18 -4.93
CA ALA A 31 -10.22 10.48 -4.85
C ALA A 31 -9.56 11.37 -3.79
N GLN A 32 -9.33 10.83 -2.59
CA GLN A 32 -8.76 11.58 -1.48
C GLN A 32 -7.28 11.92 -1.71
N LEU A 33 -6.50 11.00 -2.26
CA LEU A 33 -5.10 11.24 -2.60
C LEU A 33 -4.99 12.31 -3.68
N SER A 34 -5.86 12.26 -4.69
CA SER A 34 -5.90 13.25 -5.77
C SER A 34 -6.24 14.64 -5.26
N ALA A 35 -7.21 14.75 -4.35
CA ALA A 35 -7.59 16.00 -3.70
C ALA A 35 -6.42 16.54 -2.85
N THR A 36 -5.82 15.69 -2.00
CA THR A 36 -4.71 16.05 -1.12
C THR A 36 -3.51 16.59 -1.90
N LEU A 37 -3.18 15.95 -3.02
CA LEU A 37 -2.04 16.32 -3.85
C LEU A 37 -2.35 17.40 -4.90
N SER A 38 -3.61 17.86 -4.98
CA SER A 38 -4.09 18.76 -6.04
C SER A 38 -3.69 18.28 -7.45
N ALA A 39 -3.68 16.96 -7.66
CA ALA A 39 -3.20 16.30 -8.86
C ALA A 39 -4.06 15.09 -9.16
N GLN A 40 -4.38 14.84 -10.43
CA GLN A 40 -5.13 13.64 -10.80
C GLN A 40 -4.21 12.41 -10.68
N VAL A 41 -4.35 11.68 -9.59
CA VAL A 41 -3.65 10.42 -9.33
C VAL A 41 -4.57 9.29 -9.74
N ARG A 42 -4.00 8.24 -10.33
CA ARG A 42 -4.67 6.97 -10.56
C ARG A 42 -3.97 5.90 -9.74
N LEU A 43 -4.72 5.13 -8.98
CA LEU A 43 -4.27 3.91 -8.34
C LEU A 43 -4.64 2.75 -9.28
N GLU A 44 -3.65 2.16 -9.92
CA GLU A 44 -3.85 0.99 -10.78
C GLU A 44 -3.65 -0.27 -9.96
N ASN A 45 -4.73 -1.03 -9.75
CA ASN A 45 -4.62 -2.37 -9.18
C ASN A 45 -4.05 -3.30 -10.23
N VAL A 46 -2.84 -3.82 -9.99
CA VAL A 46 -2.15 -4.72 -10.92
C VAL A 46 -2.30 -6.19 -10.55
N ARG A 47 -2.72 -6.50 -9.30
CA ARG A 47 -2.92 -7.89 -8.83
C ARG A 47 -3.59 -7.94 -7.46
N ILE A 48 -4.49 -8.90 -7.30
CA ILE A 48 -4.95 -9.41 -6.00
C ILE A 48 -4.57 -10.89 -5.95
N TRP A 49 -3.98 -11.37 -4.86
CA TRP A 49 -3.64 -12.78 -4.72
C TRP A 49 -3.47 -13.21 -3.26
N THR A 50 -3.65 -14.50 -3.00
CA THR A 50 -3.21 -15.13 -1.73
C THR A 50 -1.75 -15.55 -1.86
N PRO A 51 -0.83 -15.10 -0.98
CA PRO A 51 0.58 -15.47 -1.06
C PRO A 51 0.83 -16.98 -0.90
N ARG A 52 1.89 -17.48 -1.54
CA ARG A 52 2.38 -18.85 -1.32
C ARG A 52 3.03 -18.96 0.08
N SER A 53 3.27 -20.21 0.51
CA SER A 53 3.77 -20.57 1.86
C SER A 53 4.85 -19.63 2.39
N GLY A 54 5.88 -19.30 1.59
CA GLY A 54 7.00 -18.47 2.06
C GLY A 54 6.61 -17.13 2.71
N LEU A 55 5.70 -16.34 2.11
CA LEU A 55 5.26 -15.09 2.74
C LEU A 55 4.29 -15.36 3.90
N LEU A 56 3.43 -16.37 3.78
CA LEU A 56 2.52 -16.74 4.88
C LEU A 56 3.29 -17.21 6.11
N ASP A 57 4.41 -17.90 5.94
CA ASP A 57 5.27 -18.36 7.03
C ASP A 57 5.96 -17.18 7.73
N VAL A 58 6.49 -16.23 6.96
CA VAL A 58 6.99 -14.94 7.50
C VAL A 58 5.91 -14.24 8.32
N LEU A 59 4.69 -14.13 7.79
CA LEU A 59 3.57 -13.48 8.48
C LEU A 59 3.14 -14.21 9.76
N ARG A 60 3.17 -15.55 9.76
CA ARG A 60 2.90 -16.38 10.94
C ARG A 60 3.95 -16.16 12.03
N GLU A 61 5.24 -16.12 11.69
CA GLU A 61 6.32 -15.91 12.65
C GLU A 61 6.21 -14.55 13.37
N VAL A 62 5.74 -13.52 12.66
CA VAL A 62 5.56 -12.17 13.21
C VAL A 62 4.15 -11.94 13.77
N THR A 63 3.28 -12.94 13.73
CA THR A 63 1.95 -12.90 14.36
C THR A 63 2.00 -13.61 15.70
N ARG A 64 1.72 -12.90 16.79
CA ARG A 64 1.75 -13.47 18.15
C ARG A 64 0.45 -13.13 18.86
N ASN A 65 -0.17 -14.14 19.47
CA ASN A 65 -1.45 -13.98 20.17
C ASN A 65 -2.55 -13.34 19.30
N GLY A 66 -2.59 -13.68 18.00
CA GLY A 66 -3.57 -13.11 17.04
C GLY A 66 -3.28 -11.68 16.59
N MET A 67 -2.14 -11.11 16.99
CA MET A 67 -1.70 -9.76 16.63
C MET A 67 -0.52 -9.83 15.67
N LEU A 68 -0.66 -9.20 14.50
CA LEU A 68 0.38 -9.03 13.50
C LEU A 68 1.27 -7.86 13.89
N TYR A 69 2.55 -8.14 14.17
CA TYR A 69 3.52 -7.12 14.57
C TYR A 69 3.97 -6.31 13.35
N PRO A 70 3.59 -5.03 13.25
CA PRO A 70 3.53 -4.36 11.97
C PRO A 70 4.89 -4.05 11.37
N LEU A 71 5.88 -3.66 12.19
CA LEU A 71 7.21 -3.33 11.68
C LEU A 71 7.90 -4.58 11.10
N GLN A 72 7.85 -5.68 11.83
CA GLN A 72 8.43 -6.96 11.41
C GLN A 72 7.72 -7.51 10.17
N ALA A 73 6.39 -7.38 10.09
CA ALA A 73 5.62 -7.77 8.90
C ALA A 73 6.04 -6.97 7.66
N LEU A 74 6.16 -5.65 7.78
CA LEU A 74 6.60 -4.79 6.68
C LEU A 74 8.04 -5.10 6.24
N ASP A 75 8.94 -5.38 7.18
CA ASP A 75 10.32 -5.76 6.88
C ASP A 75 10.39 -7.12 6.17
N GLY A 76 9.63 -8.10 6.66
CA GLY A 76 9.49 -9.42 6.04
C GLY A 76 8.94 -9.33 4.62
N MET A 77 7.88 -8.56 4.40
CA MET A 77 7.33 -8.29 3.06
C MET A 77 8.38 -7.64 2.16
N ARG A 78 9.11 -6.64 2.66
CA ARG A 78 10.13 -5.95 1.87
C ARG A 78 11.26 -6.89 1.42
N ILE A 79 11.70 -7.79 2.30
CA ILE A 79 12.70 -8.81 1.97
C ILE A 79 12.13 -9.78 0.93
N PHE A 80 10.93 -10.32 1.18
CA PHE A 80 10.27 -11.28 0.31
C PHE A 80 10.08 -10.75 -1.13
N PHE A 81 9.69 -9.48 -1.27
CA PHE A 81 9.47 -8.84 -2.57
C PHE A 81 10.69 -8.08 -3.12
N SER A 82 11.85 -8.14 -2.46
CA SER A 82 13.03 -7.38 -2.89
C SER A 82 13.57 -7.81 -4.27
N MET A 83 13.32 -9.06 -4.67
CA MET A 83 13.84 -9.67 -5.90
C MET A 83 12.76 -10.08 -6.93
N SER A 84 11.48 -9.84 -6.65
CA SER A 84 10.37 -10.27 -7.51
C SER A 84 9.22 -9.29 -7.43
N TYR A 85 8.48 -9.11 -8.54
CA TYR A 85 7.22 -8.36 -8.62
C TYR A 85 7.28 -6.92 -8.03
N ASN A 86 7.30 -5.90 -8.89
CA ASN A 86 7.68 -4.54 -8.48
C ASN A 86 6.58 -3.49 -8.74
N PRO A 87 5.38 -3.61 -8.13
CA PRO A 87 4.46 -2.50 -8.08
C PRO A 87 5.05 -1.38 -7.20
N ASP A 88 4.54 -0.17 -7.31
CA ASP A 88 4.96 0.93 -6.44
C ASP A 88 4.60 0.64 -4.97
N ILE A 89 3.47 -0.05 -4.75
CA ILE A 89 2.95 -0.42 -3.44
C ILE A 89 2.56 -1.90 -3.42
N ILE A 90 2.91 -2.61 -2.34
CA ILE A 90 2.32 -3.90 -1.99
C ILE A 90 1.58 -3.74 -0.67
N CYS A 91 0.28 -4.02 -0.67
CA CYS A 91 -0.56 -3.90 0.51
C CYS A 91 -0.99 -5.28 0.98
N LEU A 92 -0.63 -5.67 2.21
CA LEU A 92 -1.19 -6.86 2.85
C LEU A 92 -2.55 -6.51 3.45
N VAL A 93 -3.59 -7.21 3.02
CA VAL A 93 -4.93 -7.13 3.59
C VAL A 93 -5.12 -8.30 4.56
N THR A 94 -5.39 -8.00 5.83
CA THR A 94 -5.46 -9.01 6.90
C THR A 94 -6.65 -8.80 7.83
N LYS A 95 -7.12 -9.89 8.46
CA LYS A 95 -8.06 -9.84 9.60
C LYS A 95 -7.35 -9.94 10.96
N ALA A 96 -6.03 -10.17 10.98
CA ALA A 96 -5.27 -10.13 12.22
C ALA A 96 -5.26 -8.70 12.76
N SER A 97 -5.31 -8.57 14.09
CA SER A 97 -5.13 -7.25 14.71
C SER A 97 -3.73 -6.73 14.38
N ILE A 98 -3.62 -5.49 13.92
CA ILE A 98 -2.32 -4.88 13.66
C ILE A 98 -1.89 -4.12 14.92
N GLY A 99 -0.74 -4.49 15.50
CA GLY A 99 -0.25 -3.86 16.73
C GLY A 99 1.06 -4.43 17.27
N ASP A 100 1.64 -3.76 18.25
CA ASP A 100 2.92 -4.12 18.88
C ASP A 100 2.79 -4.67 20.31
N GLY A 101 1.56 -4.92 20.77
CA GLY A 101 1.27 -5.33 22.13
C GLY A 101 1.44 -4.22 23.17
N GLY A 102 1.64 -2.97 22.73
CA GLY A 102 1.83 -1.80 23.58
C GLY A 102 1.01 -0.60 23.11
N ARG A 103 1.70 0.45 22.64
CA ARG A 103 1.07 1.72 22.25
C ARG A 103 0.29 1.63 20.94
N LEU A 104 0.68 0.70 20.06
CA LEU A 104 -0.03 0.43 18.82
C LEU A 104 -0.89 -0.80 19.05
N SER A 105 -2.17 -0.58 19.33
CA SER A 105 -3.11 -1.66 19.60
C SER A 105 -4.30 -1.52 18.65
N HIS A 106 -4.51 -2.53 17.80
CA HIS A 106 -5.62 -2.62 16.85
C HIS A 106 -5.73 -1.43 15.88
N VAL A 107 -4.62 -1.07 15.22
CA VAL A 107 -4.65 -0.01 14.21
C VAL A 107 -5.27 -0.50 12.89
N PRO A 108 -6.02 0.35 12.17
CA PRO A 108 -6.68 -0.03 10.91
C PRO A 108 -5.70 -0.19 9.73
N GLY A 109 -4.48 0.31 9.86
CA GLY A 109 -3.45 0.17 8.83
C GLY A 109 -2.11 0.67 9.34
N TYR A 110 -1.05 0.29 8.63
CA TYR A 110 0.30 0.65 9.03
C TYR A 110 1.24 0.76 7.83
N GLY A 111 2.15 1.74 7.88
CA GLY A 111 3.12 2.02 6.83
C GLY A 111 4.18 2.99 7.31
N VAL A 112 5.45 2.61 7.19
CA VAL A 112 6.59 3.44 7.67
C VAL A 112 7.50 3.90 6.54
N TYR A 113 7.53 3.18 5.43
CA TYR A 113 8.46 3.43 4.34
C TYR A 113 8.10 4.68 3.52
N LYS A 114 9.10 5.54 3.30
CA LYS A 114 8.97 6.85 2.63
C LYS A 114 9.59 6.84 1.23
N THR A 115 9.42 5.75 0.49
CA THR A 115 10.15 5.46 -0.75
C THR A 115 9.26 5.35 -1.99
N LEU A 116 8.03 5.88 -1.95
CA LEU A 116 7.09 5.81 -3.07
C LEU A 116 7.74 6.30 -4.38
N CYS A 117 7.50 5.61 -5.49
CA CYS A 117 8.12 5.86 -6.79
C CYS A 117 9.66 5.67 -6.86
N GLU A 118 10.32 5.21 -5.78
CA GLU A 118 11.76 4.90 -5.76
C GLU A 118 12.00 3.40 -5.50
N LYS A 119 11.27 2.82 -4.54
CA LYS A 119 11.27 1.40 -4.18
C LYS A 119 9.86 0.98 -3.79
N VAL A 120 9.56 -0.32 -3.90
CA VAL A 120 8.29 -0.90 -3.41
C VAL A 120 8.03 -0.44 -1.98
N VAL A 121 6.81 0.04 -1.73
CA VAL A 121 6.33 0.41 -0.40
C VAL A 121 5.41 -0.71 0.10
N PRO A 122 5.82 -1.51 1.09
CA PRO A 122 4.90 -2.41 1.75
C PRO A 122 4.00 -1.63 2.71
N LEU A 123 2.72 -1.96 2.72
CA LEU A 123 1.68 -1.42 3.60
C LEU A 123 0.88 -2.57 4.23
N LEU A 124 0.30 -2.33 5.41
CA LEU A 124 -0.68 -3.19 6.04
C LEU A 124 -2.03 -2.50 6.08
N LEU A 125 -3.09 -3.24 5.81
CA LEU A 125 -4.47 -2.74 5.89
C LEU A 125 -5.35 -3.80 6.54
N TYR A 126 -6.06 -3.41 7.58
CA TYR A 126 -7.05 -4.28 8.23
C TYR A 126 -8.30 -4.41 7.36
N TYR A 127 -8.80 -5.62 7.20
CA TYR A 127 -10.04 -5.89 6.47
C TYR A 127 -11.26 -5.61 7.36
N ASN A 128 -11.70 -4.35 7.37
CA ASN A 128 -12.95 -3.92 7.99
C ASN A 128 -14.05 -3.88 6.91
N LYS A 129 -14.88 -4.92 6.86
CA LYS A 129 -15.93 -5.07 5.82
C LYS A 129 -17.04 -4.02 5.98
N GLU A 130 -17.25 -3.57 7.21
CA GLU A 130 -18.34 -2.70 7.62
C GLU A 130 -18.11 -1.25 7.19
N ASP A 131 -16.85 -0.82 7.05
CA ASP A 131 -16.50 0.57 6.70
C ASP A 131 -15.40 0.66 5.62
N PRO A 132 -15.69 0.27 4.37
CA PRO A 132 -14.72 0.38 3.27
C PRO A 132 -14.28 1.81 2.98
N GLU A 133 -15.13 2.81 3.23
CA GLU A 133 -14.77 4.22 2.97
C GLU A 133 -13.72 4.75 3.96
N PHE A 134 -13.85 4.42 5.25
CA PHE A 134 -12.82 4.71 6.22
C PHE A 134 -11.51 4.02 5.85
N MET A 135 -11.57 2.77 5.39
CA MET A 135 -10.38 2.03 4.97
C MET A 135 -9.73 2.62 3.72
N GLY A 136 -10.52 3.18 2.79
CA GLY A 136 -10.00 3.96 1.66
C GLY A 136 -9.32 5.26 2.08
N THR A 137 -9.90 5.95 3.08
CA THR A 137 -9.27 7.13 3.70
C THR A 137 -7.93 6.78 4.33
N MET A 138 -7.88 5.66 5.06
CA MET A 138 -6.66 5.13 5.66
C MET A 138 -5.60 4.81 4.61
N LEU A 139 -5.97 4.09 3.54
CA LEU A 139 -5.07 3.74 2.45
C LEU A 139 -4.51 5.00 1.78
N SER A 140 -5.33 6.01 1.48
CA SER A 140 -4.86 7.29 0.95
C SER A 140 -3.82 7.94 1.88
N GLY A 141 -4.10 7.96 3.18
CA GLY A 141 -3.20 8.50 4.20
C GLY A 141 -1.85 7.78 4.21
N LEU A 142 -1.86 6.45 4.20
CA LEU A 142 -0.63 5.63 4.16
C LEU A 142 0.19 5.89 2.89
N ILE A 143 -0.48 5.96 1.72
CA ILE A 143 0.18 6.25 0.44
C ILE A 143 0.78 7.66 0.46
N PHE A 144 0.02 8.67 0.87
CA PHE A 144 0.51 10.04 0.99
C PHE A 144 1.72 10.12 1.94
N GLN A 145 1.61 9.45 3.08
CA GLN A 145 2.69 9.38 4.05
C GLN A 145 3.92 8.67 3.48
N SER A 146 3.79 7.76 2.51
CA SER A 146 4.92 7.06 1.88
C SER A 146 5.71 7.89 0.86
N ILE A 147 5.26 9.10 0.54
CA ILE A 147 5.99 10.03 -0.34
C ILE A 147 7.31 10.46 0.31
N ASN A 148 8.39 10.39 -0.47
CA ASN A 148 9.70 10.89 -0.07
C ASN A 148 9.73 12.43 -0.11
N ARG A 149 9.60 13.08 1.04
CA ARG A 149 9.60 14.54 1.18
C ARG A 149 10.89 15.21 0.72
N ASN A 150 12.02 14.52 0.76
CA ASN A 150 13.30 15.05 0.27
C ASN A 150 13.31 15.17 -1.27
N ARG A 151 12.56 14.29 -1.96
CA ARG A 151 12.45 14.26 -3.42
C ARG A 151 11.22 15.03 -3.92
N ALA A 152 10.10 14.92 -3.21
CA ALA A 152 8.85 15.63 -3.45
C ALA A 152 8.77 16.88 -2.55
N ARG A 153 9.67 17.84 -2.78
CA ARG A 153 9.71 19.09 -1.99
C ARG A 153 8.35 19.78 -2.03
N TYR A 154 7.91 20.29 -0.89
CA TYR A 154 6.66 21.03 -0.70
C TYR A 154 5.39 20.18 -0.78
N VAL A 155 5.48 18.85 -0.69
CA VAL A 155 4.30 17.98 -0.64
C VAL A 155 3.40 18.25 0.58
N ASP A 156 3.96 18.80 1.66
CA ASP A 156 3.19 19.18 2.86
C ASP A 156 2.79 20.68 2.86
N ASP A 157 3.12 21.44 1.80
CA ASP A 157 2.80 22.87 1.66
C ASP A 157 1.68 23.05 0.61
N TYR A 158 0.46 23.22 1.11
CA TYR A 158 -0.75 23.22 0.29
C TYR A 158 -0.79 24.37 -0.74
N GLU A 159 -0.31 25.55 -0.37
CA GLU A 159 -0.25 26.71 -1.28
C GLU A 159 0.75 26.46 -2.40
N LYS A 160 1.91 25.86 -2.09
CA LYS A 160 2.90 25.49 -3.09
C LYS A 160 2.46 24.30 -3.95
N LEU A 161 1.68 23.35 -3.42
CA LEU A 161 1.11 22.27 -4.23
C LEU A 161 0.20 22.81 -5.33
N ARG A 162 -0.68 23.75 -4.99
CA ARG A 162 -1.60 24.38 -5.96
C ARG A 162 -0.85 25.25 -6.98
N SER A 163 0.09 26.08 -6.53
CA SER A 163 0.83 27.01 -7.41
C SER A 163 1.96 26.34 -8.21
N LYS A 164 2.50 25.20 -7.75
CA LYS A 164 3.60 24.46 -8.40
C LYS A 164 3.26 23.01 -8.67
N ARG A 165 2.06 22.76 -9.20
CA ARG A 165 1.51 21.43 -9.56
C ARG A 165 2.49 20.54 -10.33
N ASN A 166 3.34 21.14 -11.18
CA ASN A 166 4.34 20.43 -11.98
C ASN A 166 5.37 19.65 -11.15
N ARG A 167 5.67 20.05 -9.90
CA ARG A 167 6.71 19.38 -9.07
C ARG A 167 6.24 18.05 -8.50
N ILE A 168 5.10 18.04 -7.80
CA ILE A 168 4.53 16.80 -7.29
C ILE A 168 4.20 15.86 -8.45
N TRP A 169 3.70 16.42 -9.56
CA TRP A 169 3.40 15.64 -10.75
C TRP A 169 4.67 15.02 -11.37
N SER A 170 5.77 15.77 -11.47
CA SER A 170 7.07 15.24 -11.92
C SER A 170 7.61 14.13 -11.02
N TYR A 171 7.42 14.25 -9.70
CA TYR A 171 7.76 13.19 -8.75
C TYR A 171 6.92 11.93 -9.00
N LEU A 172 5.59 12.06 -9.02
CA LEU A 172 4.68 10.93 -9.18
C LEU A 172 4.79 10.26 -10.55
N ARG A 173 5.27 10.95 -11.60
CA ARG A 173 5.60 10.33 -12.89
C ARG A 173 6.77 9.35 -12.84
N LYS A 174 7.46 9.25 -11.70
CA LYS A 174 8.49 8.23 -11.48
C LYS A 174 7.90 6.91 -11.01
N CYS A 175 6.67 6.91 -10.51
CA CYS A 175 5.93 5.68 -10.23
C CYS A 175 5.65 4.92 -11.53
N ASN A 176 5.32 3.64 -11.41
CA ASN A 176 5.02 2.73 -12.51
C ASN A 176 6.15 2.66 -13.56
N LYS A 177 7.41 2.86 -13.16
CA LYS A 177 8.58 2.75 -14.06
C LYS A 177 9.15 1.34 -14.17
N LYS A 178 8.63 0.37 -13.40
CA LYS A 178 9.15 -1.00 -13.31
C LYS A 178 8.17 -2.10 -13.71
N TYR A 179 7.02 -1.77 -14.29
CA TYR A 179 6.26 -2.77 -15.06
C TYR A 179 6.93 -3.00 -16.43
N LYS A 180 8.14 -3.55 -16.40
CA LYS A 180 8.67 -4.31 -17.54
C LYS A 180 8.22 -5.74 -17.31
N SER A 181 7.27 -6.14 -18.13
CA SER A 181 6.83 -7.50 -18.36
C SER A 181 7.82 -8.58 -17.89
N VAL A 182 7.38 -9.45 -16.97
CA VAL A 182 7.68 -10.87 -17.15
C VAL A 182 6.65 -11.36 -18.17
N SER A 183 6.86 -10.97 -19.41
CA SER A 183 6.24 -11.59 -20.58
C SER A 183 7.06 -12.82 -20.88
N SER A 184 6.62 -13.95 -20.33
CA SER A 184 6.64 -15.32 -20.88
C SER A 184 6.60 -16.31 -19.72
N PRO A 185 5.50 -17.07 -19.53
CA PRO A 185 5.61 -18.45 -19.10
C PRO A 185 5.96 -19.27 -20.35
N ASP A 186 7.23 -19.24 -20.75
CA ASP A 186 7.78 -20.31 -21.58
C ASP A 186 8.53 -21.25 -20.63
N HIS A 187 8.01 -22.47 -20.57
CA HIS A 187 8.41 -23.67 -19.81
C HIS A 187 7.59 -23.97 -18.55
#